data_AF-A0A411WNY2-F1
#
_entry.id   AF-A0A411WNY2-F1
#
_cell.length_a   1.000
_cell.length_b   1.000
_cell.length_c   1.000
_cell.angle_alpha   90.00
_cell.angle_beta   90.00
_cell.angle_gamma   90.00
#
_symmetry.space_group_name_H-M   'P 1'
#
loop_
_entity.id
_entity.type
_entity.pdbx_description
1 polymer ?
#
loop_
_entity_poly.entity_id
_entity_poly.type
_entity_poly.pdbx_seq_one_letter_code
_entity_poly.pdbx_strand_id
1 'polypeptide(L)'
;MLRRVSWILGALSLLIPFALYLWQWSQHQKLLASGLAGDELGWTLSVVLVDVFVAGFIAFIALLVNAISLYRLPEGEEFNPVVRIIELVLLGLPLLACLFFLGVSMMH
;
A
#
# COMPACT_ATOMS: atom_id res chain seq x y z
N MET A 1 -15.16 -15.78 -0.43
CA MET A 1 -15.31 -14.30 -0.37
C MET A 1 -14.05 -13.58 0.10
N LEU A 2 -13.42 -13.99 1.20
CA LEU A 2 -12.22 -13.34 1.77
C LEU A 2 -11.07 -13.15 0.75
N ARG A 3 -10.79 -14.16 -0.08
CA ARG A 3 -9.79 -14.08 -1.16
C ARG A 3 -10.07 -12.94 -2.16
N ARG A 4 -11.33 -12.66 -2.50
CA ARG A 4 -11.66 -11.53 -3.39
C ARG A 4 -11.43 -10.20 -2.68
N VAL A 5 -11.76 -10.13 -1.39
CA VAL A 5 -11.54 -8.94 -0.57
C VAL A 5 -10.04 -8.65 -0.42
N SER A 6 -9.19 -9.65 -0.22
CA SER A 6 -7.74 -9.43 -0.15
C SER A 6 -7.19 -8.88 -1.46
N TRP A 7 -7.64 -9.38 -2.60
CA TRP A 7 -7.25 -8.83 -3.92
C TRP A 7 -7.72 -7.39 -4.13
N ILE A 8 -8.95 -7.06 -3.73
CA ILE A 8 -9.46 -5.68 -3.80
C ILE A 8 -8.59 -4.77 -2.91
N LEU A 9 -8.29 -5.18 -1.68
CA LEU A 9 -7.42 -4.43 -0.78
C LEU A 9 -6.01 -4.30 -1.34
N GLY A 10 -5.46 -5.34 -1.96
CA GLY A 10 -4.15 -5.30 -2.63
C GLY A 10 -4.10 -4.34 -3.82
N ALA A 11 -5.21 -4.17 -4.54
CA ALA A 11 -5.31 -3.13 -5.58
C ALA A 11 -5.44 -1.74 -4.96
N LEU A 12 -6.25 -1.60 -3.90
CA LEU A 12 -6.45 -0.34 -3.19
C LEU A 12 -5.19 0.15 -2.49
N SER A 13 -4.29 -0.74 -2.05
CA SER A 13 -3.00 -0.35 -1.46
C SER A 13 -2.08 0.36 -2.45
N LEU A 14 -2.38 0.32 -3.76
CA LEU A 14 -1.68 1.08 -4.79
C LEU A 14 -2.50 2.29 -5.25
N LEU A 15 -3.80 2.10 -5.48
CA LEU A 15 -4.68 3.14 -6.01
C LEU A 15 -4.93 4.29 -5.02
N ILE A 16 -5.12 3.99 -3.73
CA ILE A 16 -5.39 5.01 -2.71
C ILE A 16 -4.18 5.93 -2.52
N PRO A 17 -2.96 5.42 -2.27
CA PRO A 17 -1.77 6.27 -2.15
C PRO A 17 -1.52 7.10 -3.41
N PHE A 18 -1.72 6.52 -4.60
CA PHE A 18 -1.58 7.27 -5.85
C PHE A 18 -2.58 8.43 -5.96
N ALA A 19 -3.84 8.20 -5.59
CA ALA A 19 -4.86 9.25 -5.58
C ALA A 19 -4.55 10.33 -4.53
N LEU A 20 -4.06 9.94 -3.35
CA LEU A 20 -3.61 10.85 -2.30
C LEU A 20 -2.43 11.71 -2.76
N TYR A 21 -1.42 11.10 -3.38
CA TYR A 21 -0.29 11.79 -3.97
C TYR A 21 -0.74 12.87 -4.96
N LEU A 22 -1.60 12.51 -5.91
CA LEU A 22 -2.12 13.47 -6.91
C LEU A 22 -2.87 14.64 -6.26
N TRP A 23 -3.64 14.35 -5.21
CA TRP A 23 -4.35 15.38 -4.48
C TRP A 23 -3.40 16.29 -3.70
N GLN A 24 -2.43 15.74 -2.97
CA GLN A 24 -1.41 16.50 -2.24
C GLN A 24 -0.58 17.36 -3.18
N TRP A 25 -0.16 16.79 -4.32
CA TRP A 25 0.53 17.50 -5.39
C TRP A 25 -0.28 18.70 -5.88
N SER A 26 -1.59 18.51 -6.13
CA SER A 26 -2.49 19.61 -6.53
C SER A 26 -2.55 20.73 -5.51
N GLN A 27 -2.58 20.42 -4.21
CA GLN A 27 -2.57 21.45 -3.16
C GLN A 27 -1.23 22.15 -3.07
N HIS A 28 -0.12 21.42 -3.20
CA HIS A 28 1.22 21.98 -3.16
C HIS A 28 1.45 22.99 -4.30
N GLN A 29 0.99 22.68 -5.52
CA GLN A 29 1.05 23.61 -6.64
C GLN A 29 0.29 24.92 -6.39
N LYS A 30 -0.84 24.88 -5.67
CA LYS A 30 -1.57 26.10 -5.27
C LYS A 30 -0.82 26.91 -4.22
N LEU A 31 -0.14 26.25 -3.29
CA LEU A 31 0.68 26.91 -2.26
C LEU A 31 1.93 27.56 -2.88
N LEU A 32 2.55 26.89 -3.85
CA LEU A 32 3.64 27.46 -4.64
C LEU A 32 3.20 28.69 -5.43
N ALA A 33 2.06 28.61 -6.12
CA ALA A 33 1.51 29.74 -6.89
C ALA A 33 1.15 30.96 -6.02
N SER A 34 0.84 30.74 -4.74
CA SER A 34 0.55 31.82 -3.77
C SER A 34 1.78 32.33 -3.02
N GLY A 35 2.98 31.79 -3.32
CA GLY A 35 4.24 32.19 -2.67
C GLY A 35 4.37 31.75 -1.21
N LEU A 36 3.55 30.79 -0.78
CA LEU A 36 3.49 30.30 0.61
C LEU A 36 4.28 29.00 0.85
N ALA A 37 4.75 28.35 -0.21
CA ALA A 37 5.59 27.15 -0.11
C ALA A 37 7.08 27.51 -0.29
N GLY A 38 7.93 27.07 0.65
CA GLY A 38 9.38 27.31 0.62
C GLY A 38 10.25 26.09 0.92
N ASP A 39 9.66 24.98 1.37
CA ASP A 39 10.38 23.74 1.72
C ASP A 39 9.88 22.55 0.89
N GLU A 40 10.41 22.44 -0.33
CA GLU A 40 10.09 21.34 -1.26
C GLU A 40 10.53 19.97 -0.75
N LEU A 41 11.65 19.94 -0.02
CA LEU A 41 12.28 18.70 0.44
C LEU A 41 11.49 18.13 1.63
N GLY A 42 11.13 18.96 2.60
CA GLY A 42 10.26 18.58 3.71
C GLY A 42 8.86 18.19 3.25
N TRP A 43 8.29 18.88 2.26
CA TRP A 43 7.03 18.49 1.64
C TRP A 43 7.11 17.10 0.99
N THR A 44 8.13 16.86 0.16
CA THR A 44 8.32 15.59 -0.55
C THR A 44 8.48 14.43 0.43
N LEU A 45 9.30 14.60 1.47
CA LEU A 45 9.51 13.58 2.50
C LEU A 45 8.22 13.29 3.28
N SER A 46 7.47 14.32 3.64
CA SER A 46 6.19 14.17 4.34
C SER A 46 5.15 13.42 3.51
N VAL A 47 5.03 13.78 2.23
CA VAL A 47 4.12 13.12 1.27
C VAL A 47 4.49 11.65 1.09
N VAL A 48 5.77 11.37 0.80
CA VAL A 48 6.26 10.00 0.65
C VAL A 48 5.99 9.18 1.90
N LEU A 49 6.26 9.72 3.10
CA LEU A 49 6.05 9.00 4.35
C LEU A 49 4.57 8.68 4.60
N VAL A 50 3.67 9.65 4.36
CA VAL A 50 2.22 9.45 4.51
C VAL A 50 1.71 8.41 3.51
N ASP A 51 2.08 8.54 2.23
CA ASP A 51 1.60 7.65 1.17
C ASP A 51 2.13 6.23 1.35
N VAL A 52 3.41 6.08 1.69
CA VAL A 52 4.04 4.78 2.01
C VAL A 52 3.38 4.14 3.23
N PHE A 53 3.06 4.91 4.27
CA PHE A 53 2.40 4.39 5.46
C PHE A 53 0.99 3.88 5.14
N VAL A 54 0.20 4.68 4.41
CA VAL A 54 -1.16 4.30 3.99
C VAL A 54 -1.13 3.07 3.09
N ALA A 55 -0.23 3.04 2.10
CA ALA A 55 -0.01 1.90 1.22
C ALA A 55 0.32 0.63 2.02
N GLY A 56 1.28 0.73 2.94
CA GLY A 56 1.75 -0.37 3.78
C GLY A 56 0.64 -0.91 4.68
N PHE A 57 -0.15 -0.03 5.30
CA PHE A 57 -1.26 -0.44 6.15
C PHE A 57 -2.32 -1.23 5.38
N ILE A 58 -2.74 -0.75 4.20
CA ILE A 58 -3.74 -1.45 3.38
C ILE A 58 -3.17 -2.78 2.88
N ALA A 59 -1.91 -2.81 2.44
CA ALA A 59 -1.24 -4.03 1.98
C ALA A 59 -1.12 -5.07 3.11
N PHE A 60 -0.83 -4.63 4.34
CA PHE A 60 -0.81 -5.49 5.52
C PHE A 60 -2.19 -6.12 5.79
N ILE A 61 -3.27 -5.34 5.74
CA ILE A 61 -4.63 -5.88 5.90
C ILE A 61 -4.96 -6.84 4.76
N ALA A 62 -4.59 -6.52 3.51
CA ALA A 62 -4.80 -7.40 2.36
C ALA A 62 -4.14 -8.78 2.58
N LEU A 63 -2.89 -8.78 3.05
CA LEU A 63 -2.16 -10.01 3.39
C LEU A 63 -2.81 -10.78 4.54
N LEU A 64 -3.21 -10.10 5.63
CA LEU A 64 -3.90 -10.75 6.74
C LEU A 64 -5.20 -11.41 6.30
N VAL A 65 -6.03 -10.71 5.52
CA VAL A 65 -7.28 -11.27 4.98
C VAL A 65 -6.98 -12.46 4.06
N ASN A 66 -5.93 -12.39 3.26
CA ASN A 66 -5.51 -13.51 2.41
C ASN A 66 -5.07 -14.73 3.22
N ALA A 67 -4.26 -14.52 4.27
CA ALA A 67 -3.81 -15.56 5.18
C ALA A 67 -4.99 -16.23 5.91
N ILE A 68 -5.96 -15.45 6.38
CA ILE A 68 -7.19 -15.99 6.98
C ILE A 68 -7.99 -16.80 5.95
N SER A 69 -8.00 -16.38 4.68
CA SER A 69 -8.67 -17.13 3.61
C SER A 69 -8.01 -18.48 3.29
N LEU A 70 -6.74 -18.65 3.65
CA LEU A 70 -6.02 -19.93 3.55
C LEU A 70 -6.34 -20.85 4.72
N TYR A 71 -6.52 -20.29 5.91
CA TYR A 71 -6.93 -21.05 7.09
C TYR A 71 -8.38 -21.54 6.98
N ARG A 72 -9.27 -20.74 6.39
CA ARG A 72 -10.69 -21.08 6.17
C ARG A 72 -10.95 -21.58 4.75
N LEU A 73 -10.38 -22.74 4.42
CA LEU A 73 -10.68 -23.41 3.14
C LEU A 73 -12.15 -23.86 3.12
N PRO A 74 -12.94 -23.49 2.10
CA PRO A 74 -14.29 -24.01 1.94
C PRO A 74 -14.24 -25.52 1.64
N GLU A 75 -15.21 -26.26 2.20
CA GLU A 75 -15.36 -27.69 1.88
C GLU A 75 -15.60 -27.86 0.36
N GLY A 76 -14.78 -28.70 -0.28
CA GLY A 76 -14.89 -29.02 -1.71
C GLY A 76 -14.05 -28.18 -2.67
N GLU A 77 -13.25 -27.21 -2.19
CA GLU A 77 -12.25 -26.53 -3.06
C GLU A 77 -10.94 -27.33 -3.13
N GLU A 78 -10.44 -27.57 -4.35
CA GLU A 78 -9.09 -28.11 -4.55
C GLU A 78 -8.03 -27.11 -4.07
N PHE A 79 -7.31 -27.48 -3.01
CA PHE A 79 -6.20 -26.69 -2.50
C PHE A 79 -4.97 -26.85 -3.39
N ASN A 80 -4.66 -25.83 -4.20
CA ASN A 80 -3.41 -25.76 -4.93
C ASN A 80 -2.36 -24.92 -4.17
N PRO A 81 -1.36 -25.54 -3.50
CA PRO A 81 -0.40 -24.83 -2.67
C PRO A 81 0.46 -23.84 -3.45
N VAL A 82 0.81 -24.15 -4.70
CA VAL A 82 1.67 -23.31 -5.54
C VAL A 82 0.97 -22.00 -5.86
N VAL A 83 -0.30 -22.07 -6.29
CA VAL A 83 -1.09 -20.88 -6.58
C VAL A 83 -1.19 -20.01 -5.32
N ARG A 84 -1.45 -20.61 -4.16
CA ARG A 84 -1.61 -19.87 -2.90
C ARG A 84 -0.34 -19.14 -2.45
N ILE A 85 0.84 -19.75 -2.66
CA ILE A 85 2.12 -19.10 -2.40
C ILE A 85 2.30 -17.89 -3.32
N ILE A 86 1.99 -18.04 -4.61
CA ILE A 86 2.08 -16.94 -5.58
C ILE A 86 1.16 -15.78 -5.17
N GLU A 87 -0.07 -16.06 -4.73
CA GLU A 87 -0.98 -15.00 -4.26
C GLU A 87 -0.42 -14.23 -3.06
N LEU A 88 0.15 -14.94 -2.08
CA LEU A 88 0.77 -14.32 -0.91
C LEU A 88 1.97 -13.46 -1.30
N VAL A 89 2.82 -13.94 -2.21
CA VAL A 89 3.98 -13.19 -2.70
C VAL A 89 3.51 -11.91 -3.39
N LEU A 90 2.57 -12.02 -4.33
CA LEU A 90 2.05 -10.87 -5.08
C LEU A 90 1.40 -9.82 -4.18
N LEU A 91 0.55 -10.25 -3.24
CA LEU A 91 -0.08 -9.34 -2.27
C LEU A 91 0.92 -8.76 -1.27
N GLY A 92 2.06 -9.41 -1.06
CA GLY A 92 3.12 -8.94 -0.17
C GLY A 92 4.08 -7.95 -0.80
N LEU A 93 4.19 -7.88 -2.12
CA LEU A 93 5.09 -6.95 -2.81
C LEU A 93 4.87 -5.48 -2.39
N PRO A 94 3.63 -4.95 -2.33
CA PRO A 94 3.40 -3.58 -1.90
C PRO A 94 3.87 -3.36 -0.46
N LEU A 95 3.60 -4.30 0.46
CA LEU A 95 4.03 -4.18 1.85
C LEU A 95 5.56 -4.18 1.97
N LEU A 96 6.25 -5.08 1.25
CA LEU A 96 7.72 -5.14 1.24
C LEU A 96 8.33 -3.84 0.72
N ALA A 97 7.78 -3.28 -0.35
CA ALA A 97 8.20 -1.98 -0.87
C ALA A 97 8.00 -0.88 0.19
N CYS A 98 6.86 -0.86 0.87
CA CYS A 98 6.59 0.13 1.90
C CYS A 98 7.54 0.03 3.09
N LEU A 99 7.83 -1.19 3.55
CA LEU A 99 8.79 -1.43 4.64
C LEU A 99 10.20 -1.01 4.23
N PHE A 100 10.59 -1.22 2.98
CA PHE A 100 11.87 -0.76 2.46
C PHE A 100 11.96 0.78 2.50
N PHE A 101 10.97 1.49 1.95
CA PHE A 101 10.96 2.95 1.96
C PHE A 101 10.91 3.53 3.37
N LEU A 102 10.11 2.93 4.25
CA LEU A 102 10.03 3.35 5.64
C LEU A 102 11.37 3.12 6.36
N GLY A 103 12.01 1.97 6.16
CA GLY A 103 13.34 1.69 6.69
C GLY A 103 14.40 2.68 6.20
N VAL A 104 14.40 3.01 4.90
CA VAL A 104 15.31 4.02 4.33
C VAL A 104 15.05 5.40 4.94
N SER A 105 13.78 5.79 5.10
CA SER A 105 13.43 7.09 5.68
C SER A 105 13.79 7.26 7.16
N MET A 106 13.95 6.16 7.90
CA MET A 106 14.35 6.20 9.32
C MET A 106 15.87 6.22 9.53
N MET A 107 16.67 5.91 8.51
CA MET A 107 18.13 5.91 8.58
C MET A 107 18.77 7.27 8.26
N HIS A 108 17.98 8.21 7.72
CA HIS A 108 18.39 9.53 7.28
C HIS A 108 17.61 10.61 8.03
#